data_AF-A0AA37HP80-F1
#
_entry.id   AF-A0AA37HP80-F1
#
_cell.length_a   1.000
_cell.length_b   1.000
_cell.length_c   1.000
_cell.angle_alpha   90.00
_cell.angle_beta   90.00
_cell.angle_gamma   90.00
#
_symmetry.space_group_name_H-M   'P 1'
#
loop_
_entity.id
_entity.type
_entity.pdbx_description
1 polymer ?
#
loop_
_entity_poly.entity_id
_entity_poly.type
_entity_poly.pdbx_seq_one_letter_code
_entity_poly.pdbx_strand_id
1 'polypeptide(L)'
;MAEDQGWRGMLKALQAEGWRGYAFVAFLIACIGIFFLMPRQSARDALLAITPGQMPACDSPPTRHMLAQAVSGSPAARTQGLVLQKVGGLRDAFPGVAEYGGRRTCLGEVYTNAGHVAVTAILTWTTPERDEVHLNVLWSY
;
A
#
# COMPACT_ATOMS: atom_id res chain seq x y z
N MET A 1 -24.18 -29.43 61.44
CA MET A 1 -24.93 -28.48 60.60
C MET A 1 -24.62 -27.09 61.16
N ALA A 2 -23.84 -26.19 60.57
CA ALA A 2 -23.67 -25.85 59.16
C ALA A 2 -22.25 -25.29 58.93
N GLU A 3 -21.37 -26.07 58.29
CA GLU A 3 -20.02 -25.65 57.84
C GLU A 3 -20.00 -25.41 56.32
N ASP A 4 -21.17 -25.10 55.74
CA ASP A 4 -21.37 -24.94 54.29
C ASP A 4 -21.47 -23.47 53.82
N GLN A 5 -21.33 -22.51 54.74
CA GLN A 5 -21.43 -21.06 54.43
C GLN A 5 -20.08 -20.39 54.12
N GLY A 6 -18.96 -20.92 54.63
CA GLY A 6 -17.63 -20.32 54.43
C GLY A 6 -17.15 -20.40 52.97
N TRP A 7 -17.23 -21.59 52.38
CA TRP A 7 -16.72 -21.83 51.02
C TRP A 7 -17.52 -21.11 49.92
N ARG A 8 -18.85 -20.95 50.10
CA ARG A 8 -19.69 -20.18 49.16
C ARG A 8 -19.41 -18.67 49.23
N GLY A 9 -19.08 -18.15 50.42
CA GLY A 9 -18.65 -16.77 50.59
C GLY A 9 -17.28 -16.52 49.95
N MET A 10 -16.35 -17.46 50.10
CA MET A 10 -15.00 -17.38 49.55
C MET A 10 -14.98 -17.48 48.01
N LEU A 11 -15.86 -18.30 47.42
CA LEU A 11 -16.06 -18.35 45.96
C LEU A 11 -16.66 -17.05 45.40
N LYS A 12 -17.59 -16.41 46.12
CA LYS A 12 -18.15 -15.10 45.72
C LYS A 12 -17.16 -13.96 45.88
N ALA A 13 -16.26 -14.01 46.87
CA ALA A 13 -15.21 -13.01 47.05
C ALA A 13 -14.14 -13.08 45.94
N LEU A 14 -13.73 -14.29 45.55
CA LEU A 14 -12.81 -14.50 44.40
C LEU A 14 -13.44 -14.07 43.06
N GLN A 15 -14.77 -14.18 42.93
CA GLN A 15 -15.50 -13.75 41.74
C GLN A 15 -15.73 -12.23 41.68
N ALA A 16 -15.72 -11.53 42.82
CA ALA A 16 -16.00 -10.09 42.90
C ALA A 16 -14.81 -9.19 42.56
N GLU A 17 -13.57 -9.61 42.82
CA GLU A 17 -12.37 -8.78 42.59
C GLU A 17 -11.66 -9.08 41.25
N GLY A 18 -11.80 -10.28 40.69
CA GLY A 18 -11.13 -10.69 39.45
C GLY A 18 -11.84 -10.30 38.16
N TRP A 19 -13.15 -10.02 38.18
CA TRP A 19 -13.93 -9.81 36.96
C TRP A 19 -13.54 -8.52 36.23
N ARG A 20 -13.24 -7.44 36.97
CA ARG A 20 -12.80 -6.18 36.35
C ARG A 20 -11.48 -6.32 35.61
N GLY A 21 -10.52 -7.05 36.19
CA GLY A 21 -9.24 -7.36 35.55
C GLY A 21 -9.42 -8.25 34.32
N TYR A 22 -10.24 -9.31 34.44
CA TYR A 22 -10.52 -10.21 33.33
C TYR A 22 -11.24 -9.52 32.17
N ALA A 23 -12.23 -8.66 32.47
CA ALA A 23 -12.95 -7.88 31.46
C ALA A 23 -12.02 -6.90 30.75
N PHE A 24 -11.09 -6.27 31.46
CA PHE A 24 -10.10 -5.37 30.86
C PHE A 24 -9.12 -6.12 29.96
N VAL A 25 -8.64 -7.29 30.37
CA VAL A 25 -7.77 -8.14 29.55
C VAL A 25 -8.50 -8.66 28.32
N ALA A 26 -9.74 -9.12 28.46
CA ALA A 26 -10.56 -9.57 27.33
C ALA A 26 -10.84 -8.43 26.34
N PHE A 27 -11.11 -7.22 26.84
CA PHE A 27 -11.28 -6.02 26.02
C PHE A 27 -9.99 -5.67 25.27
N LEU A 28 -8.83 -5.70 25.93
CA LEU A 28 -7.54 -5.45 25.28
C LEU A 28 -7.23 -6.49 24.19
N ILE A 29 -7.46 -7.77 24.44
CA ILE A 29 -7.27 -8.84 23.46
C ILE A 29 -8.22 -8.63 22.26
N ALA A 30 -9.48 -8.24 22.50
CA ALA A 30 -10.43 -7.92 21.45
C ALA A 30 -9.98 -6.69 20.62
N CYS A 31 -9.51 -5.62 21.27
CA CYS A 31 -8.99 -4.43 20.58
C CYS A 31 -7.75 -4.74 19.74
N ILE A 32 -6.82 -5.54 20.27
CA ILE A 32 -5.63 -5.99 19.54
C ILE A 32 -6.06 -6.86 18.35
N GLY A 33 -6.98 -7.80 18.56
CA GLY A 33 -7.54 -8.63 17.49
C GLY A 33 -8.17 -7.80 16.37
N ILE A 34 -8.98 -6.80 16.70
CA ILE A 34 -9.60 -5.88 15.71
C ILE A 34 -8.53 -5.05 14.99
N PHE A 35 -7.49 -4.60 15.68
CA PHE A 35 -6.40 -3.83 15.06
C PHE A 35 -5.59 -4.67 14.07
N PHE A 36 -5.40 -5.96 14.33
CA PHE A 36 -4.76 -6.90 13.40
C PHE A 36 -5.69 -7.37 12.28
N LEU A 37 -7.01 -7.43 12.52
CA LEU A 37 -8.02 -7.78 11.53
C LEU A 37 -8.47 -6.63 10.64
N MET A 38 -8.15 -5.38 11.00
CA MET A 38 -8.37 -4.25 10.10
C MET A 38 -7.50 -4.43 8.83
N PRO A 39 -8.11 -4.60 7.65
CA PRO A 39 -7.38 -4.87 6.43
C PRO A 39 -6.69 -3.58 5.98
N ARG A 40 -5.46 -3.35 6.46
CA ARG A 40 -4.58 -2.27 5.97
C ARG A 40 -4.43 -2.26 4.45
N GLN A 41 -4.68 -3.39 3.79
CA GLN A 41 -4.68 -3.51 2.32
C GLN A 41 -5.80 -2.69 1.68
N SER A 42 -7.03 -2.72 2.22
CA SER A 42 -8.18 -2.02 1.63
C SER A 42 -7.96 -0.50 1.50
N ALA A 43 -7.30 0.11 2.48
CA ALA A 43 -6.95 1.53 2.42
C ALA A 43 -5.84 1.84 1.40
N ARG A 44 -4.88 0.92 1.17
CA ARG A 44 -3.85 1.07 0.14
C ARG A 44 -4.42 0.89 -1.25
N ASP A 45 -5.31 -0.08 -1.42
CA ASP A 45 -5.94 -0.38 -2.70
C ASP A 45 -6.86 0.77 -3.14
N ALA A 46 -7.59 1.38 -2.19
CA ALA A 46 -8.38 2.58 -2.45
C ALA A 46 -7.53 3.81 -2.86
N LEU A 47 -6.30 3.90 -2.33
CA LEU A 47 -5.36 4.99 -2.64
C LEU A 47 -4.63 4.79 -3.97
N LEU A 48 -4.58 3.54 -4.45
CA LEU A 48 -4.02 3.14 -5.73
C LEU A 48 -5.11 2.98 -6.82
N ALA A 49 -6.38 3.18 -6.47
CA ALA A 49 -7.48 3.06 -7.39
C ALA A 49 -7.40 4.12 -8.49
N ILE A 50 -7.30 3.68 -9.75
CA ILE A 50 -7.36 4.54 -10.93
C ILE A 50 -8.82 4.95 -11.11
N THR A 51 -9.08 6.25 -11.23
CA THR A 51 -10.42 6.75 -11.56
C THR A 51 -10.69 6.51 -13.04
N PRO A 52 -11.74 5.76 -13.41
CA PRO A 52 -12.06 5.50 -14.82
C PRO A 52 -12.24 6.81 -15.59
N GLY A 53 -11.68 6.88 -16.80
CA GLY A 53 -11.74 8.06 -17.66
C GLY A 53 -10.77 9.19 -17.30
N GLN A 54 -10.09 9.12 -16.15
CA GLN A 54 -9.12 10.14 -15.74
C GLN A 54 -7.71 9.56 -15.66
N MET A 55 -6.81 10.06 -16.52
CA MET A 55 -5.46 9.55 -16.58
C MET A 55 -4.67 9.98 -15.33
N PRO A 56 -4.02 9.05 -14.62
CA PRO A 56 -3.33 9.38 -13.39
C PRO A 56 -2.19 10.38 -13.65
N ALA A 57 -1.99 11.29 -12.71
CA ALA A 57 -0.88 12.24 -12.78
C ALA A 57 0.47 11.53 -12.64
N CYS A 58 1.52 12.09 -13.26
CA CYS A 58 2.85 11.50 -13.17
C CYS A 58 3.34 11.41 -11.73
N ASP A 59 3.06 12.40 -10.89
CA ASP A 59 3.48 12.45 -9.49
C ASP A 59 2.57 11.66 -8.54
N SER A 60 1.45 11.12 -9.03
CA SER A 60 0.44 10.44 -8.23
C SER A 60 0.94 9.12 -7.61
N PRO A 61 0.40 8.70 -6.45
CA PRO A 61 0.70 7.41 -5.84
C PRO A 61 0.58 6.19 -6.76
N PRO A 62 -0.50 6.01 -7.57
CA PRO A 62 -0.61 4.86 -8.47
C PRO A 62 0.49 4.84 -9.53
N THR A 63 0.83 5.97 -10.14
CA THR A 63 1.92 6.04 -11.14
C THR A 63 3.27 5.67 -10.55
N ARG A 64 3.58 6.17 -9.35
CA ARG A 64 4.80 5.81 -8.63
C ARG A 64 4.87 4.31 -8.33
N HIS A 65 3.74 3.71 -7.96
CA HIS A 65 3.66 2.28 -7.69
C HIS A 65 3.87 1.46 -8.97
N MET A 66 3.22 1.83 -10.07
CA MET A 66 3.42 1.19 -11.38
C MET A 66 4.88 1.29 -11.83
N LEU A 67 5.52 2.46 -11.66
CA LEU A 67 6.93 2.63 -11.99
C LEU A 67 7.82 1.73 -11.12
N ALA A 68 7.54 1.65 -9.82
CA ALA A 68 8.27 0.79 -8.92
C ALA A 68 8.15 -0.70 -9.30
N GLN A 69 6.95 -1.14 -9.66
CA GLN A 69 6.70 -2.50 -10.16
C GLN A 69 7.43 -2.76 -11.48
N ALA A 70 7.39 -1.82 -12.42
CA ALA A 70 8.06 -1.96 -13.72
C ALA A 70 9.59 -2.08 -13.57
N VAL A 71 10.19 -1.27 -12.69
CA VAL A 71 11.64 -1.33 -12.42
C VAL A 71 12.01 -2.64 -11.72
N SER A 72 11.24 -3.03 -10.70
CA SER A 72 11.49 -4.27 -9.95
C SER A 72 11.22 -5.53 -10.78
N GLY A 73 10.34 -5.43 -11.77
CA GLY A 73 10.06 -6.51 -12.72
C GLY A 73 10.97 -6.52 -13.94
N SER A 74 11.89 -5.58 -14.07
CA SER A 74 12.77 -5.45 -15.23
C SER A 74 13.73 -6.65 -15.39
N PRO A 75 14.24 -6.90 -16.61
CA PRO A 75 15.26 -7.93 -16.81
C PRO A 75 16.48 -7.72 -15.90
N ALA A 76 16.94 -6.48 -15.73
CA ALA A 76 18.06 -6.15 -14.86
C ALA A 76 17.78 -6.52 -13.39
N ALA A 77 16.55 -6.34 -12.91
CA ALA A 77 16.17 -6.80 -11.58
C ALA A 77 16.21 -8.33 -11.44
N ARG A 78 15.73 -9.05 -12.46
CA ARG A 78 15.66 -10.52 -12.43
C ARG A 78 17.01 -11.21 -12.64
N THR A 79 17.85 -10.69 -13.52
CA THR A 79 19.10 -11.37 -13.93
C THR A 79 20.35 -10.78 -13.31
N GLN A 80 20.35 -9.48 -12.97
CA GLN A 80 21.52 -8.77 -12.45
C GLN A 80 21.37 -8.40 -10.97
N GLY A 81 20.26 -8.76 -10.33
CA GLY A 81 20.02 -8.44 -8.91
C GLY A 81 19.83 -6.94 -8.67
N LEU A 82 19.32 -6.21 -9.65
CA LEU A 82 18.97 -4.80 -9.47
C LEU A 82 17.81 -4.68 -8.47
N VAL A 83 18.04 -3.95 -7.38
CA VAL A 83 17.05 -3.70 -6.34
C VAL A 83 16.67 -2.24 -6.37
N LEU A 84 15.38 -1.98 -6.61
CA LEU A 84 14.81 -0.65 -6.47
C LEU A 84 14.82 -0.24 -4.99
N GLN A 85 15.46 0.88 -4.70
CA GLN A 85 15.46 1.48 -3.36
C GLN A 85 14.37 2.53 -3.22
N LYS A 86 14.23 3.40 -4.23
CA LYS A 86 13.30 4.53 -4.19
C LYS A 86 12.92 5.03 -5.58
N VAL A 87 11.67 5.42 -5.75
CA VAL A 87 11.23 6.29 -6.86
C VAL A 87 11.37 7.74 -6.42
N GLY A 88 12.17 8.52 -7.16
CA GLY A 88 12.49 9.92 -6.90
C GLY A 88 11.39 10.90 -7.32
N GLY A 89 11.81 12.03 -7.89
CA GLY A 89 10.88 12.96 -8.53
C GLY A 89 10.19 12.29 -9.72
N LEU A 90 8.91 12.58 -9.92
CA LEU A 90 8.15 12.12 -11.08
C LEU A 90 7.28 13.30 -11.54
N ARG A 91 7.45 13.75 -12.78
CA ARG A 91 6.81 14.96 -13.32
C ARG A 91 6.37 14.75 -14.77
N ASP A 92 5.44 15.57 -15.24
CA ASP A 92 5.08 15.60 -16.66
C ASP A 92 6.27 16.02 -17.52
N ALA A 93 6.49 15.34 -18.64
CA ALA A 93 7.48 15.74 -19.64
C ALA A 93 7.06 17.03 -20.36
N PHE A 94 5.75 17.24 -20.50
CA PHE A 94 5.14 18.38 -21.18
C PHE A 94 4.20 19.10 -20.22
N PRO A 95 4.65 20.19 -19.57
CA PRO A 95 3.84 20.95 -18.64
C PRO A 95 2.54 21.44 -19.31
N GLY A 96 1.39 21.23 -18.66
CA GLY A 96 0.08 21.64 -19.18
C GLY A 96 -0.55 20.65 -20.17
N VAL A 97 0.16 19.62 -20.61
CA VAL A 97 -0.40 18.53 -21.43
C VAL A 97 -0.59 17.29 -20.54
N ALA A 98 -1.81 17.09 -20.04
CA ALA A 98 -2.12 15.96 -19.18
C ALA A 98 -2.20 14.63 -19.94
N GLU A 99 -2.67 14.65 -21.19
CA GLU A 99 -2.82 13.47 -22.05
C GLU A 99 -2.78 13.92 -23.52
N TYR A 100 -2.08 13.18 -24.37
CA TYR A 100 -2.12 13.34 -25.82
C TYR A 100 -2.35 11.97 -26.48
N GLY A 101 -3.47 11.82 -27.18
CA GLY A 101 -3.80 10.58 -27.89
C GLY A 101 -3.88 9.34 -26.98
N GLY A 102 -4.40 9.47 -25.76
CA GLY A 102 -4.50 8.36 -24.81
C GLY A 102 -3.20 8.04 -24.07
N ARG A 103 -2.21 8.93 -24.14
CA ARG A 103 -0.87 8.71 -23.57
C ARG A 103 -0.43 9.91 -22.74
N ARG A 104 0.30 9.65 -21.67
CA ARG A 104 0.94 10.67 -20.82
C ARG A 104 2.39 10.30 -20.61
N THR A 105 3.29 11.24 -20.90
CA THR A 105 4.73 11.05 -20.78
C THR A 105 5.24 11.69 -19.49
N CYS A 106 5.89 10.88 -18.67
CA CYS A 106 6.45 11.25 -17.38
C CYS A 106 7.98 11.19 -17.43
N LEU A 107 8.64 12.15 -16.80
CA LEU A 107 10.06 12.12 -16.50
C LEU A 107 10.25 11.82 -15.02
N GLY A 108 11.06 10.81 -14.74
CA GLY A 108 11.25 10.29 -13.40
C GLY A 108 12.71 10.05 -13.06
N GLU A 109 12.95 9.88 -11.77
CA GLU A 109 14.22 9.39 -11.24
C GLU A 109 13.97 8.09 -10.49
N VAL A 110 14.87 7.12 -10.65
CA VAL A 110 14.85 5.88 -9.87
C VAL A 110 16.22 5.65 -9.25
N TYR A 111 16.19 5.30 -7.97
CA TYR A 111 17.35 4.98 -7.16
C TYR A 111 17.38 3.47 -6.93
N THR A 112 18.50 2.86 -7.25
CA THR A 112 18.73 1.43 -7.16
C THR A 112 20.04 1.17 -6.42
N ASN A 113 20.30 -0.09 -6.07
CA ASN A 113 21.61 -0.52 -5.57
C ASN A 113 22.77 -0.28 -6.56
N ALA A 114 22.48 -0.15 -7.87
CA ALA A 114 23.49 0.12 -8.89
C ALA A 114 23.71 1.63 -9.15
N GLY A 115 22.92 2.51 -8.54
CA GLY A 115 22.99 3.96 -8.74
C GLY A 115 21.64 4.61 -8.97
N HIS A 116 21.67 5.85 -9.45
CA HIS A 116 20.48 6.61 -9.80
C HIS A 116 20.41 6.84 -11.31
N VAL A 117 19.22 6.79 -11.89
CA VAL A 117 19.02 7.01 -13.33
C VAL A 117 17.73 7.78 -13.58
N ALA A 118 17.78 8.69 -14.57
CA ALA A 118 16.60 9.35 -15.09
C ALA A 118 15.88 8.41 -16.07
N VAL A 119 14.56 8.28 -15.92
CA VAL A 119 13.73 7.41 -16.75
C VAL A 119 12.62 8.21 -17.40
N THR A 120 12.25 7.79 -18.60
CA THR A 120 11.01 8.26 -19.24
C THR A 120 9.97 7.17 -19.09
N ALA A 121 8.87 7.46 -18.40
CA ALA A 121 7.74 6.54 -18.27
C ALA A 121 6.58 7.03 -19.13
N ILE A 122 5.90 6.13 -19.83
CA ILE A 122 4.75 6.44 -20.66
C ILE A 122 3.55 5.65 -20.13
N LEU A 123 2.59 6.39 -19.59
CA LEU A 123 1.27 5.87 -19.26
C LEU A 123 0.45 5.79 -20.55
N THR A 124 -0.27 4.71 -20.77
CA THR A 124 -1.13 4.50 -21.94
C THR A 124 -2.41 3.77 -21.49
N TRP A 125 -3.57 4.24 -21.96
CA TRP A 125 -4.82 3.47 -21.80
C TRP A 125 -4.73 2.15 -22.56
N THR A 126 -5.05 1.03 -21.90
CA THR A 126 -5.06 -0.29 -22.55
C THR A 126 -6.41 -0.63 -23.14
N THR A 127 -7.48 -0.03 -22.60
CA THR A 127 -8.86 -0.26 -22.99
C THR A 127 -9.49 1.01 -23.58
N PRO A 128 -10.43 0.88 -24.53
CA PRO A 128 -11.21 2.02 -25.01
C PRO A 128 -12.12 2.61 -23.92
N GLU A 129 -12.50 1.80 -22.92
CA GLU A 129 -13.30 2.21 -21.74
C GLU A 129 -12.52 3.08 -20.75
N ARG A 130 -11.19 3.19 -20.90
CA ARG A 130 -10.30 3.99 -20.04
C ARG A 130 -10.42 3.64 -18.56
N ASP A 131 -10.53 2.36 -18.26
CA ASP A 131 -10.58 1.80 -16.92
C ASP A 131 -9.24 1.15 -16.51
N GLU A 132 -8.35 0.89 -17.47
CA GLU A 132 -7.04 0.29 -17.24
C GLU A 132 -5.90 1.10 -17.89
N VAL A 133 -4.83 1.33 -17.13
CA VAL A 133 -3.63 2.06 -17.57
C VAL A 133 -2.41 1.16 -17.46
N HIS A 134 -1.59 1.16 -18.50
CA HIS A 134 -0.28 0.52 -18.49
C HIS A 134 0.84 1.54 -18.48
N LEU A 135 1.90 1.26 -17.72
CA LEU A 135 3.11 2.08 -17.65
C LEU A 135 4.28 1.37 -18.33
N ASN A 136 4.81 1.98 -19.39
CA ASN A 136 6.04 1.55 -20.06
C ASN A 136 7.21 2.42 -19.63
N VAL A 137 8.35 1.80 -19.27
CA VAL A 137 9.59 2.52 -18.94
C VAL A 137 10.53 2.44 -20.14
N LEU A 138 10.94 3.60 -20.64
CA LEU A 138 12.00 3.73 -21.62
C LEU A 138 13.33 3.95 -20.90
N TRP A 139 14.24 3.00 -21.09
CA TRP A 139 15.60 3.06 -20.57
C TRP A 139 16.48 3.78 -21.59
N SER A 140 17.14 4.86 -21.18
CA SER A 140 18.24 5.46 -21.95
C SER A 140 19.48 4.60 -21.73
N TYR A 141 19.86 3.81 -22.74
CA TYR A 141 21.13 3.09 -22.79
C TYR A 141 22.26 4.00 -23.27
#